data_AF-A0A975IRT9-F1
#
_entry.id   AF-A0A975IRT9-F1
#
_cell.length_a   1.000
_cell.length_b   1.000
_cell.length_c   1.000
_cell.angle_alpha   90.00
_cell.angle_beta   90.00
_cell.angle_gamma   90.00
#
_symmetry.space_group_name_H-M   'P 1'
#
loop_
_entity.id
_entity.type
_entity.pdbx_description
1 polymer ?
#
loop_
_entity_poly.entity_id
_entity_poly.type
_entity_poly.pdbx_seq_one_letter_code
_entity_poly.pdbx_strand_id
1 'polypeptide(L)' 'MKVIVEIPDNEATFGMKVLKSLAFIKKAKPMSVLAELWDELKEVAEQIRLHKQGKLKLKTAKDLLDEL' A
#
# COMPACT_ATOMS: atom_id res chain seq x y z
N MET A 1 -13.76 -1.82 0.44
CA MET A 1 -13.77 -1.15 -0.88
C MET A 1 -12.86 0.06 -0.82
N LYS A 2 -12.02 0.29 -1.82
CA LYS A 2 -11.20 1.50 -1.97
C LYS A 2 -11.80 2.33 -3.11
N VAL A 3 -11.93 3.64 -2.93
CA VAL A 3 -12.47 4.57 -3.92
C VAL A 3 -11.50 5.75 -4.01
N ILE A 4 -11.13 6.13 -5.23
CA ILE A 4 -10.28 7.29 -5.52
C ILE A 4 -11.20 8.44 -5.93
N VAL A 5 -10.96 9.63 -5.38
CA VAL A 5 -11.73 10.83 -5.69
C VAL A 5 -10.74 11.92 -6.06
N GLU A 6 -10.85 12.43 -7.28
CA GLU A 6 -10.09 13.60 -7.73
C GLU A 6 -10.85 14.87 -7.30
N ILE A 7 -10.14 15.75 -6.61
CA ILE A 7 -10.67 17.03 -6.13
C ILE A 7 -9.69 18.10 -6.60
N PRO A 8 -10.15 19.19 -7.24
CA PRO A 8 -9.27 20.26 -7.65
C PRO A 8 -8.66 20.95 -6.41
N ASP A 9 -7.40 21.41 -6.53
CA ASP A 9 -6.59 21.87 -5.39
C ASP A 9 -7.26 23.00 -4.58
N ASN A 10 -8.00 23.88 -5.25
CA ASN A 10 -8.75 24.97 -4.62
C ASN A 10 -9.85 24.46 -3.67
N GLU A 11 -10.39 23.27 -3.93
CA GLU A 11 -11.44 22.63 -3.13
C GLU A 11 -10.91 21.51 -2.22
N ALA A 12 -9.63 21.12 -2.35
CA ALA A 12 -9.04 20.00 -1.60
C ALA A 12 -9.17 20.17 -0.08
N THR A 13 -8.97 21.39 0.43
CA THR A 13 -9.12 21.69 1.86
C THR A 13 -10.56 21.49 2.34
N PHE A 14 -11.54 21.93 1.53
CA PHE A 14 -12.95 21.78 1.85
C PHE A 14 -13.39 20.30 1.76
N GLY A 15 -13.03 19.63 0.65
CA GLY A 15 -13.30 18.20 0.45
C GLY A 15 -12.75 17.34 1.59
N MET A 16 -11.53 17.63 2.07
CA MET A 16 -10.94 16.90 3.19
C MET A 16 -11.70 17.09 4.51
N LYS A 17 -12.25 18.28 4.78
CA LYS A 17 -13.08 18.54 5.96
C LYS A 17 -14.38 17.72 5.90
N VAL A 18 -15.02 17.67 4.73
CA VAL A 18 -16.22 16.86 4.51
C VAL A 18 -15.91 15.38 4.67
N LEU A 19 -14.85 14.87 4.04
CA LEU A 19 -14.48 13.46 4.15
C LEU A 19 -14.17 13.04 5.59
N LYS A 20 -13.58 13.93 6.39
CA LYS A 20 -13.29 13.67 7.81
C LYS A 20 -14.52 13.78 8.72
N SER A 21 -15.57 14.50 8.33
CA SER A 21 -16.81 14.59 9.13
C SER A 21 -17.69 13.34 8.99
N LEU A 22 -17.48 12.54 7.94
CA LEU A 22 -18.21 11.31 7.70
C LEU A 22 -17.68 10.18 8.59
N ALA A 23 -18.49 9.72 9.57
CA ALA A 23 -18.10 8.71 10.55
C ALA A 23 -17.69 7.35 9.95
N PHE A 24 -18.11 7.05 8.72
CA PHE A 24 -17.79 5.81 8.01
C PHE A 24 -16.46 5.88 7.23
N ILE A 25 -15.88 7.07 7.07
CA ILE A 25 -14.59 7.24 6.40
C ILE A 25 -13.47 6.98 7.41
N LYS A 26 -12.87 5.79 7.32
CA LYS A 26 -11.81 5.36 8.25
C LYS A 26 -10.45 6.01 7.97
N LYS A 27 -10.18 6.39 6.71
CA LYS A 27 -8.86 6.87 6.25
C LYS A 27 -9.03 7.89 5.12
N ALA A 28 -9.25 9.16 5.47
CA ALA A 28 -9.15 10.27 4.52
C ALA A 28 -7.74 10.89 4.64
N LYS A 29 -6.92 10.72 3.59
CA LYS A 29 -5.59 11.32 3.51
C LYS A 29 -5.38 11.92 2.13
N PRO A 30 -4.76 13.11 2.04
CA PRO A 30 -4.34 13.64 0.76
C PRO A 30 -3.28 12.72 0.18
N MET A 31 -3.46 12.37 -1.08
CA MET A 31 -2.51 11.60 -1.84
C MET A 31 -1.50 12.59 -2.40
N SER A 32 -0.30 12.65 -1.81
CA SER A 32 0.84 13.21 -2.52
C SER A 32 1.50 12.09 -3.31
N VAL A 33 2.06 12.38 -4.49
CA VAL A 33 2.80 11.41 -5.32
C VAL A 33 3.87 10.67 -4.51
N LEU A 34 4.44 11.33 -3.49
CA LEU A 34 5.37 10.73 -2.54
C LEU A 34 4.69 9.76 -1.56
N ALA A 35 3.50 10.08 -1.05
CA ALA A 35 2.81 9.28 -0.05
C ALA A 35 2.36 7.91 -0.58
N GLU A 36 1.92 7.81 -1.84
CA GLU A 36 1.63 6.53 -2.49
C GLU A 36 2.87 5.65 -2.59
N LEU A 37 3.97 6.20 -3.09
CA LEU A 37 5.23 5.47 -3.20
C LEU A 37 5.73 5.01 -1.83
N TRP A 38 5.60 5.85 -0.78
CA TRP A 38 6.00 5.48 0.58
C TRP A 38 5.14 4.35 1.17
N ASP A 39 3.82 4.38 0.97
CA ASP A 39 2.91 3.34 1.45
C ASP A 39 3.14 2.03 0.67
N GLU A 40 3.34 2.08 -0.65
CA GLU A 40 3.69 0.91 -1.47
C GLU A 40 5.05 0.31 -1.06
N LEU A 41 6.09 1.14 -0.89
CA LEU A 41 7.40 0.70 -0.44
C LEU A 41 7.33 0.06 0.95
N LYS A 42 6.47 0.57 1.83
CA LYS A 42 6.27 0.00 3.17
C LYS A 42 5.54 -1.34 3.12
N GLU A 43 4.50 -1.46 2.30
CA GLU A 43 3.81 -2.74 2.08
C GLU A 43 4.77 -3.79 1.49
N VAL A 44 5.59 -3.42 0.51
CA VAL A 44 6.61 -4.31 -0.08
C VAL A 44 7.68 -4.69 0.96
N ALA A 45 8.16 -3.74 1.76
CA ALA A 45 9.12 -4.02 2.82
C ALA A 45 8.55 -4.96 3.90
N GLU A 46 7.28 -4.79 4.28
CA GLU A 46 6.61 -5.72 5.20
C GLU A 46 6.45 -7.12 4.60
N GLN A 47 6.09 -7.24 3.32
CA GLN A 47 6.01 -8.52 2.63
C GLN A 47 7.36 -9.23 2.56
N ILE A 48 8.44 -8.51 2.24
CA ILE A 48 9.81 -9.05 2.23
C ILE A 48 10.24 -9.46 3.64
N ARG A 49 9.91 -8.67 4.66
CA ARG A 49 10.20 -8.99 6.06
C ARG A 49 9.46 -10.26 6.52
N LEU A 50 8.20 -10.45 6.12
CA LEU A 50 7.41 -11.64 6.42
C LEU A 50 7.94 -12.88 5.66
N HIS A 51 8.42 -12.70 4.43
CA HIS A 51 9.06 -13.76 3.65
C HIS A 51 10.41 -14.18 4.26
N LYS A 52 11.22 -13.22 4.75
CA LYS A 52 12.49 -13.46 5.44
C LYS A 52 12.35 -14.03 6.85
N GLN A 53 11.16 -14.02 7.46
CA GLN A 53 10.88 -14.61 8.78
C GLN A 53 10.73 -16.14 8.78
N GLY A 54 11.01 -16.83 7.66
CA GLY A 54 11.41 -18.25 7.69
C GLY A 54 10.29 -19.29 7.66
N LYS A 55 9.12 -19.00 7.06
CA LYS A 55 8.02 -19.99 6.93
C LYS A 55 7.99 -20.79 5.62
N LEU A 56 8.90 -20.54 4.67
CA LEU A 56 9.06 -21.40 3.50
C LEU A 56 10.54 -21.74 3.27
N LYS A 57 10.83 -23.05 3.28
CA LYS A 57 12.11 -23.60 2.84
C LYS A 57 12.27 -23.26 1.36
N LEU A 58 13.23 -22.40 1.04
CA LEU A 58 13.62 -22.18 -0.35
C LEU A 58 14.12 -23.53 -0.90
N LYS A 59 13.41 -24.14 -1.85
CA LYS A 59 14.03 -25.12 -2.77
C LYS A 59 15.16 -24.36 -3.45
N THR A 60 16.35 -24.91 -3.40
CA THR A 60 17.56 -24.24 -3.89
C THR A 60 17.46 -24.11 -5.41
N ALA A 61 18.07 -23.11 -6.03
CA ALA A 61 18.15 -23.03 -7.51
C ALA A 61 18.77 -24.30 -8.14
N LYS A 62 19.53 -25.08 -7.35
CA LYS A 62 19.98 -26.44 -7.69
C LYS A 62 18.85 -27.45 -7.82
N ASP A 63 17.83 -27.42 -6.95
CA ASP A 63 16.69 -28.36 -7.00
C ASP A 63 15.78 -28.11 -8.21
N LEU A 64 15.80 -26.91 -8.80
CA LEU A 64 15.07 -26.58 -10.02
C LEU A 64 15.78 -27.11 -11.28
N LEU A 65 17.09 -27.36 -11.22
CA LEU A 65 17.88 -27.86 -12.34
C LEU A 65 17.81 -29.38 -12.49
N ASP A 66 17.51 -30.11 -11.42
CA ASP A 66 17.43 -31.58 -11.43
C ASP A 66 16.06 -32.13 -11.91
N GLU A 67 15.07 -31.27 -12.15
CA GLU A 67 13.74 -31.63 -12.67
C GLU A 67 13.60 -31.49 -14.20
N LEU A 68 14.68 -31.24 -14.95
CA LEU A 68 14.70 -31.18 -16.43
C LEU A 68 15.46 -32.34 -17.07
#